data_AF-A0A536BJY4-F1
#
_entry.id   AF-A0A536BJY4-F1
#
_cell.length_a   1.000
_cell.length_b   1.000
_cell.length_c   1.000
_cell.angle_alpha   90.00
_cell.angle_beta   90.00
_cell.angle_gamma   90.00
#
_symmetry.space_group_name_H-M   'P 1'
#
loop_
_entity.id
_entity.type
_entity.pdbx_description
1 polymer ?
#
loop_
_entity_poly.entity_id
_entity_poly.type
_entity_poly.pdbx_seq_one_letter_code
_entity_poly.pdbx_strand_id
1 'polypeptide(L)'
;MQLFTIPFQQPIQFAISIGAASIMLVIFLKAAMSAEGRPSGWVRMVTGPNGKLVFGALFVVWAVVSGIVLGLLVPHTGADTPYGGFALISLFVGFFIMMGFLWAVIGD
;
A
#
# COMPACT_ATOMS: atom_id res chain seq x y z
N MET A 1 18.45 -1.58 26.86
CA MET A 1 17.76 -0.87 27.96
C MET A 1 16.81 0.23 27.49
N GLN A 2 17.08 0.95 26.38
CA GLN A 2 16.18 2.01 25.89
C GLN A 2 14.79 1.52 25.44
N LEU A 3 14.65 0.27 25.00
CA LEU A 3 13.38 -0.26 24.46
C LEU A 3 12.21 -0.19 25.46
N PHE A 4 12.50 -0.34 26.76
CA PHE A 4 11.50 -0.30 27.83
C PHE A 4 11.17 1.11 28.32
N THR A 5 11.94 2.13 27.93
CA THR A 5 11.70 3.54 28.30
C THR A 5 11.04 4.35 27.18
N ILE A 6 10.97 3.82 25.95
CA ILE A 6 10.29 4.45 24.80
C ILE A 6 8.84 4.87 25.11
N PRO A 7 8.01 4.07 25.81
CA PRO A 7 6.62 4.46 26.09
C PRO A 7 6.53 5.74 26.93
N PHE A 8 7.54 6.03 27.75
CA PHE A 8 7.58 7.15 28.66
C PHE A 8 8.34 8.36 28.10
N GLN A 9 9.33 8.12 27.23
CA GLN A 9 10.15 9.16 26.61
C GLN A 9 9.54 9.70 25.31
N GLN A 10 8.84 8.84 24.57
CA GLN A 10 8.31 9.12 23.23
C GLN A 10 6.92 8.48 23.03
N PRO A 11 5.92 8.85 23.87
CA PRO A 11 4.63 8.16 23.93
C PRO A 11 3.86 8.22 22.61
N ILE A 12 3.96 9.32 21.86
CA ILE A 12 3.26 9.50 20.58
C ILE A 12 3.88 8.60 19.50
N GLN A 13 5.20 8.59 19.35
CA GLN A 13 5.87 7.72 18.36
C GLN A 13 5.65 6.24 18.68
N PHE A 14 5.65 5.88 19.96
CA PHE A 14 5.33 4.53 20.42
C PHE A 14 3.89 4.13 20.07
N ALA A 15 2.89 5.00 20.31
CA ALA A 15 1.51 4.73 19.96
C ALA A 15 1.31 4.57 18.44
N ILE A 16 1.95 5.40 17.63
CA ILE A 16 1.89 5.31 16.16
C ILE A 16 2.49 3.99 15.66
N SER A 17 3.65 3.59 16.19
CA SER A 17 4.30 2.34 15.79
C SER A 17 3.49 1.10 16.17
N ILE A 18 2.91 1.06 17.37
CA ILE A 18 1.96 0.00 17.76
C ILE A 18 0.73 0.00 16.85
N GLY A 19 0.18 1.17 16.55
CA GLY A 19 -0.96 1.31 15.64
C GLY A 19 -0.65 0.75 14.25
N ALA A 20 0.49 1.13 13.67
CA ALA A 20 0.93 0.64 12.37
C ALA A 20 1.15 -0.90 12.39
N ALA A 21 1.81 -1.43 13.41
CA ALA A 21 2.07 -2.86 13.55
C ALA A 21 0.76 -3.67 13.70
N SER A 22 -0.18 -3.18 14.50
CA SER A 22 -1.48 -3.84 14.69
C SER A 22 -2.35 -3.78 13.42
N ILE A 23 -2.35 -2.66 12.69
CA ILE A 23 -3.00 -2.58 11.37
C ILE A 23 -2.39 -3.61 10.41
N MET A 24 -1.07 -3.70 10.35
CA MET A 24 -0.38 -4.65 9.47
C MET A 24 -0.75 -6.10 9.83
N LEU A 25 -0.79 -6.44 11.11
CA LEU A 25 -1.22 -7.76 11.60
C LEU A 25 -2.66 -8.08 11.16
N VAL A 26 -3.58 -7.13 11.32
CA VAL A 26 -4.98 -7.30 10.91
C VAL A 26 -5.11 -7.52 9.40
N ILE A 27 -4.36 -6.76 8.60
CA ILE A 27 -4.34 -6.93 7.14
C ILE A 27 -3.82 -8.31 6.77
N PHE A 28 -2.72 -8.77 7.35
CA PHE A 28 -2.16 -10.09 7.09
C PHE A 28 -3.12 -11.22 7.49
N LEU A 29 -3.75 -11.13 8.66
CA LEU A 29 -4.73 -12.10 9.12
C LEU A 29 -5.94 -12.15 8.18
N LYS A 30 -6.48 -11.00 7.79
CA LYS A 30 -7.57 -10.92 6.81
C LYS A 30 -7.18 -11.47 5.44
N ALA A 31 -5.97 -11.17 4.98
CA ALA A 31 -5.46 -11.68 3.71
C ALA A 31 -5.32 -13.20 3.74
N ALA A 32 -4.83 -13.78 4.84
CA ALA A 32 -4.72 -15.23 5.02
C ALA A 32 -6.10 -15.92 5.00
N MET A 33 -7.11 -15.30 5.63
CA MET A 33 -8.49 -15.81 5.62
C MET A 33 -9.22 -15.59 4.28
N SER A 34 -8.70 -14.73 3.40
CA SER A 34 -9.35 -14.39 2.13
C SER A 34 -9.43 -15.58 1.15
N ALA A 35 -8.67 -16.65 1.37
CA ALA A 35 -8.68 -17.84 0.52
C ALA A 35 -10.00 -18.63 0.58
N GLU A 36 -10.79 -18.49 1.65
CA GLU A 36 -12.04 -19.25 1.86
C GLU A 36 -13.32 -18.43 1.60
N GLY A 37 -13.18 -17.13 1.29
CA GLY A 37 -14.32 -16.23 1.10
C GLY A 37 -14.98 -16.36 -0.28
N ARG A 38 -16.32 -16.45 -0.32
CA ARG A 38 -17.09 -16.22 -1.57
C ARG A 38 -16.73 -14.83 -2.11
N PRO A 39 -16.54 -14.66 -3.43
CA PRO A 39 -16.22 -13.36 -4.00
C PRO A 39 -17.29 -12.34 -3.59
N SER A 40 -16.87 -11.29 -2.88
CA SER A 40 -17.81 -10.24 -2.49
C SER A 40 -18.33 -9.55 -3.74
N GLY A 41 -19.57 -9.05 -3.72
CA GLY A 41 -20.16 -8.33 -4.86
C GLY A 41 -19.31 -7.14 -5.32
N TRP A 42 -18.54 -6.55 -4.40
CA TRP A 42 -17.57 -5.50 -4.69
C TRP A 42 -16.38 -5.99 -5.52
N VAL A 43 -15.81 -7.17 -5.19
CA VAL A 43 -14.75 -7.77 -6.01
C VAL A 43 -15.25 -8.03 -7.41
N ARG A 44 -16.45 -8.60 -7.56
CA ARG A 44 -17.08 -8.87 -8.87
C ARG A 44 -17.36 -7.60 -9.68
N MET A 45 -17.59 -6.47 -9.02
CA MET A 45 -17.77 -5.17 -9.68
C MET A 45 -16.44 -4.62 -10.20
N VAL A 46 -15.36 -4.76 -9.43
CA VAL A 46 -14.00 -4.30 -9.78
C VAL A 46 -13.35 -5.21 -10.84
N THR A 47 -13.57 -6.52 -10.76
CA THR A 47 -13.04 -7.52 -11.69
C THR A 47 -14.02 -7.90 -12.81
N GLY A 48 -15.11 -7.16 -12.97
CA GLY A 48 -16.07 -7.33 -14.06
C GLY A 48 -15.57 -6.73 -15.38
N PRO A 49 -16.45 -6.60 -16.41
CA PRO A 49 -16.08 -6.12 -17.74
C PRO A 49 -15.37 -4.74 -17.77
N ASN A 50 -15.64 -3.91 -16.76
CA ASN A 50 -15.05 -2.58 -16.64
C ASN A 50 -13.71 -2.56 -15.88
N GLY A 51 -13.14 -3.72 -15.52
CA GLY A 51 -11.90 -3.81 -14.73
C GLY A 51 -10.72 -3.10 -15.40
N LYS A 52 -10.65 -3.10 -16.73
CA LYS A 52 -9.62 -2.37 -17.50
C LYS A 52 -9.63 -0.87 -17.22
N LEU A 53 -10.83 -0.28 -17.15
CA LEU A 53 -11.00 1.15 -16.88
C LEU A 53 -10.66 1.48 -15.42
N VAL A 54 -11.06 0.62 -14.48
CA VAL A 54 -10.77 0.81 -13.06
C VAL A 54 -9.28 0.75 -12.78
N PHE A 55 -8.60 -0.30 -13.25
CA PHE A 55 -7.16 -0.45 -13.06
C PHE A 55 -6.35 0.56 -13.88
N GLY A 56 -6.81 0.93 -15.08
CA GLY A 56 -6.18 1.99 -15.87
C GLY A 56 -6.28 3.35 -15.18
N ALA A 57 -7.44 3.69 -14.61
CA ALA A 57 -7.60 4.91 -13.83
C ALA A 57 -6.73 4.89 -12.55
N LEU A 58 -6.69 3.74 -11.84
CA LEU A 58 -5.80 3.57 -10.68
C LEU A 58 -4.33 3.76 -11.04
N PHE A 59 -3.91 3.27 -12.21
CA PHE A 59 -2.54 3.42 -12.68
C PHE A 59 -2.18 4.88 -12.93
N VAL A 60 -3.06 5.64 -13.59
CA VAL A 60 -2.86 7.07 -13.82
C VAL A 60 -2.81 7.84 -12.49
N VAL A 61 -3.76 7.58 -11.60
CA VAL A 61 -3.79 8.21 -10.26
C VAL A 61 -2.53 7.90 -9.48
N TRP A 62 -2.09 6.64 -9.47
CA TRP A 62 -0.85 6.23 -8.82
C TRP A 62 0.36 6.95 -9.42
N ALA A 63 0.50 6.97 -10.75
CA ALA A 63 1.64 7.62 -11.39
C ALA A 63 1.73 9.12 -11.06
N VAL A 64 0.58 9.81 -11.04
CA VAL A 64 0.51 11.23 -10.67
C VAL A 64 0.86 11.44 -9.19
N VAL A 65 0.19 10.71 -8.29
CA VAL A 65 0.41 10.86 -6.85
C VAL A 65 1.83 10.49 -6.46
N SER A 66 2.35 9.38 -6.96
CA SER A 66 3.72 8.93 -6.69
C SER A 66 4.76 9.86 -7.30
N GLY A 67 4.55 10.38 -8.51
CA GLY A 67 5.44 11.37 -9.11
C GLY A 67 5.51 12.66 -8.28
N ILE A 68 4.36 13.14 -7.78
CA ILE A 68 4.29 14.32 -6.91
C ILE A 68 4.94 14.04 -5.56
N VAL A 69 4.61 12.92 -4.91
CA VAL A 69 5.11 12.57 -3.57
C VAL A 69 6.62 12.35 -3.59
N LEU A 70 7.14 11.59 -4.57
CA LEU A 70 8.57 11.33 -4.68
C LEU A 70 9.34 12.57 -5.17
N GLY A 71 8.74 13.39 -6.04
CA GLY A 71 9.36 14.61 -6.54
C GLY A 71 9.41 15.76 -5.55
N LEU A 72 8.38 15.93 -4.69
CA LEU A 72 8.27 17.07 -3.76
C LEU A 72 8.64 16.74 -2.32
N LEU A 73 8.36 15.53 -1.83
CA LEU A 73 8.52 15.19 -0.41
C LEU A 73 9.75 14.36 -0.08
N VAL A 74 10.50 13.87 -1.07
CA VAL A 74 11.71 13.08 -0.85
C VAL A 74 12.95 13.90 -1.19
N PRO A 75 13.68 14.43 -0.20
CA PRO A 75 15.03 14.94 -0.41
C PRO A 75 15.88 13.80 -1.01
N HIS A 76 16.53 14.03 -2.15
CA HIS A 76 17.28 13.01 -2.88
C HIS A 76 18.62 12.64 -2.19
N THR A 77 18.71 12.90 -0.88
CA THR A 77 19.87 12.72 -0.03
C THR A 77 19.86 11.31 0.56
N GLY A 78 20.14 10.31 -0.27
CA GLY A 78 20.46 8.95 0.18
C GLY A 78 19.31 8.11 0.75
N ALA A 79 19.46 6.79 0.59
CA ALA A 79 18.49 5.77 1.02
C ALA A 79 18.41 5.60 2.56
N ASP A 80 19.35 6.17 3.32
CA ASP A 80 19.41 6.12 4.79
C ASP A 80 18.48 7.15 5.47
N THR A 81 17.63 7.83 4.71
CA THR A 81 16.67 8.78 5.25
C THR A 81 15.32 8.12 5.55
N PRO A 82 14.54 8.65 6.53
CA PRO A 82 13.19 8.17 6.82
C PRO A 82 12.23 8.14 5.61
N TYR A 83 12.58 8.84 4.53
CA TYR A 83 11.77 8.99 3.33
C TYR A 83 12.02 7.91 2.26
N GLY A 84 13.12 7.14 2.36
CA GLY A 84 13.42 6.05 1.42
C GLY A 84 12.34 4.96 1.38
N GLY A 85 11.64 4.74 2.49
CA GLY A 85 10.52 3.81 2.57
C GLY A 85 9.33 4.18 1.67
N PHE A 86 9.09 5.47 1.42
CA PHE A 86 7.98 5.90 0.55
C PHE A 86 8.18 5.48 -0.91
N ALA A 87 9.42 5.48 -1.40
CA ALA A 87 9.75 5.00 -2.73
C ALA A 87 9.45 3.50 -2.88
N LEU A 88 9.82 2.70 -1.88
CA LEU A 88 9.56 1.26 -1.87
C LEU A 88 8.06 0.95 -1.81
N ILE A 89 7.32 1.64 -0.93
CA ILE A 89 5.86 1.49 -0.84
C ILE A 89 5.20 1.86 -2.17
N SER A 90 5.60 3.00 -2.76
CA SER A 90 5.10 3.44 -4.06
C SER A 90 5.37 2.41 -5.16
N LEU A 91 6.56 1.81 -5.18
CA LEU A 91 6.93 0.77 -6.15
C LEU A 91 6.03 -0.46 -6.01
N PHE A 92 5.80 -0.95 -4.79
CA PHE A 92 4.92 -2.09 -4.57
C PHE A 92 3.48 -1.78 -4.99
N VAL A 93 2.95 -0.60 -4.63
CA VAL A 93 1.60 -0.19 -5.06
C VAL A 93 1.49 -0.18 -6.59
N GLY A 94 2.47 0.40 -7.28
CA GLY A 94 2.48 0.43 -8.75
C GLY A 94 2.54 -0.95 -9.38
N PHE A 95 3.38 -1.83 -8.84
CA PHE A 95 3.49 -3.21 -9.30
C PHE A 95 2.15 -3.95 -9.21
N PHE A 96 1.45 -3.88 -8.07
CA PHE A 96 0.16 -4.54 -7.90
C PHE A 96 -0.94 -3.95 -8.79
N ILE A 97 -0.96 -2.62 -8.97
CA ILE A 97 -1.91 -1.98 -9.88
C ILE A 97 -1.66 -2.44 -11.33
N MET A 98 -0.39 -2.50 -11.76
CA MET A 98 -0.04 -2.97 -13.10
C MET A 98 -0.36 -4.45 -13.32
N MET A 99 -0.10 -5.31 -12.33
CA MET A 99 -0.47 -6.71 -12.40
C MET A 99 -1.99 -6.87 -12.52
N GLY A 100 -2.77 -6.11 -11.74
CA GLY A 100 -4.23 -6.09 -11.84
C GLY A 100 -4.73 -5.57 -13.18
N PHE A 101 -4.09 -4.54 -13.74
CA PHE A 101 -4.41 -4.02 -15.07
C PHE A 101 -4.15 -5.06 -16.17
N LEU A 102 -2.97 -5.70 -16.15
CA LEU A 102 -2.63 -6.74 -17.12
C LEU A 102 -3.62 -7.90 -17.08
N TRP A 103 -4.00 -8.34 -15.87
CA TRP A 103 -4.99 -9.40 -15.70
C TRP A 103 -6.38 -8.97 -16.22
N ALA A 104 -6.79 -7.73 -15.95
CA ALA A 104 -8.05 -7.18 -16.45
C ALA A 104 -8.09 -7.03 -17.98
N VAL A 105 -6.93 -6.80 -18.64
CA VAL A 105 -6.84 -6.70 -20.11
C VAL A 105 -6.85 -8.08 -20.78
N ILE A 106 -6.14 -9.04 -20.21
CA ILE A 106 -5.97 -10.40 -20.78
C ILE A 106 -7.20 -11.28 -20.52
N GLY A 107 -7.92 -11.08 -19.41
CA GLY A 107 -9.08 -11.88 -19.03
C GLY A 107 -10.37 -11.60 -19.80
N ASP A 108 -10.31 -10.80 -20.87
CA ASP A 108 -11.43 -10.36 -21.71
C ASP A 108 -11.39 -11.01 -23.10
#